data_AF-A0A8K0FX06-F1
#
_entry.id   AF-A0A8K0FX06-F1
#
_cell.length_a   1.000
_cell.length_b   1.000
_cell.length_c   1.000
_cell.angle_alpha   90.00
_cell.angle_beta   90.00
_cell.angle_gamma   90.00
#
_symmetry.space_group_name_H-M   'P 1'
#
loop_
_entity.id
_entity.type
_entity.pdbx_description
1 polymer ?
#
loop_
_entity_poly.entity_id
_entity_poly.type
_entity_poly.pdbx_seq_one_letter_code
_entity_poly.pdbx_strand_id
1 'polypeptide(L)'
;MIKFIKTGRSSADDFISFAKNEMFVEGCAEIAKIRRSQSESKLWYELRDCRITASKFYEIAHCKTKNGTLVEQIIGAFKSINNEAMERGRILEKEVVQELEKK
;
A
#
# COMPACT_ATOMS: atom_id res chain seq x y z
N MET A 1 1.57 5.02 -13.06
CA MET A 1 0.46 5.74 -13.71
C MET A 1 0.93 6.67 -14.82
N ILE A 2 1.90 7.57 -14.61
CA ILE A 2 2.43 8.47 -15.66
C ILE A 2 2.94 7.71 -16.91
N LYS A 3 3.65 6.59 -16.72
CA LYS A 3 4.08 5.73 -17.84
C LYS A 3 2.91 5.16 -18.64
N PHE A 4 1.84 4.74 -17.98
CA PHE A 4 0.64 4.21 -18.64
C PHE A 4 -0.09 5.30 -19.43
N ILE A 5 -0.26 6.49 -18.85
CA ILE A 5 -0.92 7.62 -19.51
C ILE A 5 -0.20 7.99 -20.82
N LYS A 6 1.14 7.89 -20.85
CA LYS A 6 1.95 8.12 -22.05
C LYS A 6 1.74 7.07 -23.16
N THR A 7 1.14 5.92 -22.87
CA THR A 7 0.81 4.91 -23.90
C THR A 7 -0.42 5.27 -24.73
N GLY A 8 -1.19 6.30 -24.33
CA GLY A 8 -2.42 6.70 -25.01
C GLY A 8 -3.61 5.75 -24.82
N ARG A 9 -3.43 4.65 -24.07
CA ARG A 9 -4.49 3.68 -23.74
C ARG A 9 -5.31 4.16 -22.54
N SER A 10 -6.58 3.76 -22.47
CA SER A 10 -7.54 4.29 -21.49
C SER A 10 -8.45 3.25 -20.83
N SER A 11 -8.50 2.02 -21.33
CA SER A 11 -9.36 0.98 -20.73
C SER A 11 -8.73 0.34 -19.48
N ALA A 12 -9.57 -0.24 -18.62
CA ALA A 12 -9.09 -0.99 -17.46
C ALA A 12 -8.26 -2.22 -17.86
N ASP A 13 -8.65 -2.91 -18.94
CA ASP A 13 -7.94 -4.08 -19.45
C ASP A 13 -6.56 -3.73 -20.01
N ASP A 14 -6.44 -2.56 -20.66
CA ASP A 14 -5.15 -2.02 -21.10
C ASP A 14 -4.23 -1.75 -19.91
N PHE A 15 -4.77 -1.18 -18.84
CA PHE A 15 -4.00 -0.90 -17.62
C PHE A 15 -3.52 -2.19 -16.97
N ILE A 16 -4.38 -3.21 -16.86
CA ILE A 16 -4.01 -4.51 -16.30
C ILE A 16 -2.91 -5.14 -17.15
N SER A 17 -3.03 -5.09 -18.47
CA SER A 17 -2.03 -5.64 -19.40
C SER A 17 -0.69 -4.92 -19.29
N PHE A 18 -0.70 -3.59 -19.18
CA PHE A 18 0.49 -2.78 -18.93
C PHE A 18 1.12 -3.13 -17.57
N ALA A 19 0.31 -3.23 -16.51
CA ALA A 19 0.80 -3.51 -15.16
C ALA A 19 1.46 -4.90 -15.07
N LYS A 20 0.91 -5.91 -15.74
CA LYS A 20 1.52 -7.26 -15.81
C LYS A 20 2.94 -7.22 -16.37
N ASN A 21 3.21 -6.37 -17.36
CA ASN A 21 4.52 -6.26 -17.99
C ASN A 21 5.51 -5.40 -17.19
N GLU A 22 5.03 -4.46 -16.37
CA GLU A 22 5.89 -3.62 -15.52
C GLU A 22 6.16 -4.23 -14.14
N MET A 23 5.32 -5.16 -13.65
CA MET A 23 5.45 -5.79 -12.34
C MET A 23 6.29 -7.08 -12.42
N PHE A 24 7.60 -6.93 -12.66
CA PHE A 24 8.54 -8.04 -12.60
C PHE A 24 9.05 -8.29 -11.17
N VAL A 25 9.47 -9.53 -10.89
CA VAL A 25 9.77 -10.04 -9.54
C VAL A 25 10.91 -9.27 -8.89
N GLU A 26 11.94 -8.96 -9.66
CA GLU A 26 13.13 -8.23 -9.22
C GLU A 26 12.77 -6.80 -8.79
N GLY A 27 11.89 -6.13 -9.55
CA GLY A 27 11.37 -4.81 -9.20
C GLY A 27 10.57 -4.83 -7.91
N CYS A 28 9.80 -5.90 -7.67
CA CYS A 28 9.06 -6.07 -6.43
C CYS A 28 10.00 -6.29 -5.22
N ALA A 29 11.09 -7.03 -5.41
CA ALA A 29 12.09 -7.28 -4.38
C ALA A 29 12.86 -6.00 -3.99
N GLU A 30 13.24 -5.18 -4.97
CA GLU A 30 13.90 -3.90 -4.70
C GLU A 30 12.96 -2.92 -3.98
N ILE A 31 11.70 -2.84 -4.41
CA ILE A 31 10.67 -2.08 -3.70
C ILE A 31 10.53 -2.58 -2.26
N ALA A 32 10.52 -3.90 -2.02
CA ALA A 32 10.42 -4.47 -0.68
C ALA A 32 11.62 -4.08 0.21
N LYS A 33 12.84 -4.04 -0.34
CA LYS A 33 14.04 -3.60 0.40
C LYS A 33 13.95 -2.12 0.81
N ILE A 34 13.58 -1.24 -0.12
CA ILE A 34 13.43 0.21 0.14
C ILE A 34 12.33 0.48 1.19
N ARG A 35 11.36 -0.43 1.27
CA ARG A 35 10.19 -0.33 2.12
C ARG A 35 10.38 -0.85 3.56
N ARG A 36 11.57 -1.35 3.92
CA ARG A 36 11.85 -1.80 5.31
C ARG A 36 11.74 -0.67 6.34
N SER A 37 11.97 0.57 5.94
CA SER A 37 11.78 1.76 6.80
C SER A 37 10.31 2.15 7.00
N GLN A 38 9.36 1.37 6.46
CA GLN A 38 7.92 1.50 6.66
C GLN A 38 7.41 2.96 6.66
N SER A 39 6.94 3.43 7.82
CA SER A 39 6.33 4.75 8.02
C SER A 39 7.28 5.93 7.91
N GLU A 40 8.58 5.71 7.93
CA GLU A 40 9.60 6.76 7.77
C GLU A 40 9.80 7.13 6.29
N SER A 41 9.36 6.28 5.37
CA SER A 41 9.49 6.51 3.93
C SER A 41 8.19 7.06 3.35
N LYS A 42 8.24 8.26 2.75
CA LYS A 42 7.09 8.81 2.01
C LYS A 42 6.62 7.86 0.89
N LEU A 43 7.58 7.21 0.23
CA LEU A 43 7.33 6.23 -0.83
C LEU A 43 6.49 5.04 -0.36
N TRP A 44 6.56 4.68 0.93
CA TRP A 44 5.73 3.62 1.50
C TRP A 44 4.24 3.94 1.43
N TYR A 45 3.87 5.20 1.68
CA TYR A 45 2.48 5.66 1.59
C TYR A 45 2.02 5.71 0.13
N GLU A 46 2.81 6.34 -0.75
CA GLU A 46 2.49 6.47 -2.18
C GLU A 46 2.31 5.11 -2.88
N LEU A 47 3.06 4.09 -2.47
CA LEU A 47 2.94 2.74 -3.03
C LEU A 47 1.72 1.97 -2.49
N ARG A 48 1.12 2.38 -1.38
CA ARG A 48 -0.11 1.76 -0.84
C ARG A 48 -1.36 2.33 -1.50
N ASP A 49 -1.28 3.54 -2.06
CA ASP A 49 -2.36 4.12 -2.85
C ASP A 49 -2.69 3.22 -4.04
N CYS A 50 -3.98 3.12 -4.33
CA CYS A 50 -4.58 2.23 -5.33
C CYS A 50 -4.28 0.72 -5.12
N ARG A 51 -3.82 0.29 -3.94
CA ARG A 51 -3.55 -1.13 -3.64
C ARG A 51 -4.36 -1.64 -2.47
N ILE A 52 -4.84 -2.88 -2.61
CA ILE A 52 -5.40 -3.62 -1.49
C ILE A 52 -4.26 -4.05 -0.57
N THR A 53 -4.27 -3.55 0.67
CA THR A 53 -3.26 -3.89 1.69
C THR A 53 -3.82 -4.92 2.65
N ALA A 54 -2.93 -5.71 3.29
CA ALA A 54 -3.33 -6.76 4.23
C ALA A 54 -4.27 -6.24 5.33
N SER A 55 -3.98 -5.06 5.89
CA SER A 55 -4.79 -4.41 6.92
C SER A 55 -6.22 -4.03 6.47
N LYS A 56 -6.47 -3.95 5.15
CA LYS A 56 -7.77 -3.61 4.57
C LYS A 56 -8.47 -4.79 3.89
N PHE A 57 -7.82 -5.93 3.78
CA PHE A 57 -8.32 -7.10 3.04
C PHE A 57 -9.66 -7.61 3.60
N TYR A 58 -9.76 -7.73 4.93
CA TYR A 58 -10.98 -8.16 5.59
C TYR A 58 -12.15 -7.20 5.31
N GLU A 59 -11.92 -5.89 5.43
CA GLU A 59 -12.94 -4.87 5.16
C GLU A 59 -13.45 -4.96 3.72
N ILE A 60 -12.55 -5.13 2.74
CA ILE A 60 -12.90 -5.24 1.32
C ILE A 60 -13.73 -6.49 1.04
N ALA A 61 -13.38 -7.62 1.65
CA ALA A 61 -14.09 -8.87 1.45
C ALA A 61 -15.56 -8.83 1.96
N HIS A 62 -15.87 -7.94 2.92
CA HIS A 62 -17.18 -7.90 3.59
C HIS A 62 -17.97 -6.61 3.32
N CYS A 63 -17.33 -5.55 2.84
CA CYS A 63 -18.00 -4.29 2.52
C CYS A 63 -18.85 -4.43 1.26
N LYS A 64 -20.16 -4.18 1.38
CA LYS A 64 -21.11 -4.22 0.26
C LYS A 64 -21.27 -2.85 -0.42
N THR A 65 -20.75 -1.79 0.18
CA THR A 65 -20.86 -0.41 -0.33
C THR A 65 -19.86 -0.20 -1.46
N LYS A 66 -20.37 -0.11 -2.69
CA LYS A 66 -19.55 0.00 -3.91
C LYS A 66 -18.74 1.31 -4.00
N ASN A 67 -19.35 2.43 -3.64
CA ASN A 67 -18.74 3.77 -3.70
C ASN A 67 -18.86 4.42 -2.33
N GLY A 68 -17.84 4.25 -1.50
CA GLY A 68 -17.82 4.83 -0.16
C GLY A 68 -16.41 4.97 0.37
N THR A 69 -16.30 5.33 1.65
CA THR A 69 -15.03 5.69 2.29
C THR A 69 -13.95 4.62 2.17
N LEU A 70 -14.30 3.34 2.12
CA LEU A 70 -13.31 2.27 1.92
C LEU A 70 -12.62 2.37 0.56
N VAL A 71 -13.37 2.65 -0.51
CA VAL A 71 -12.81 2.84 -1.85
C VAL A 71 -11.98 4.12 -1.89
N GLU A 72 -12.45 5.20 -1.27
CA GLU A 72 -11.72 6.47 -1.16
C GLU A 72 -10.38 6.30 -0.40
N GLN A 73 -10.37 5.47 0.65
CA GLN A 73 -9.15 5.11 1.38
C GLN A 73 -8.17 4.31 0.52
N ILE A 74 -8.67 3.39 -0.32
CA ILE A 74 -7.81 2.58 -1.18
C ILE A 74 -7.20 3.43 -2.29
N ILE A 75 -7.98 4.31 -2.93
CA ILE A 75 -7.48 5.14 -4.05
C ILE A 75 -6.59 6.30 -3.60
N GLY A 76 -6.38 6.47 -2.28
CA GLY A 76 -5.56 7.56 -1.72
C GLY A 76 -6.29 8.91 -1.66
N ALA A 77 -7.61 8.95 -1.89
CA ALA A 77 -8.43 10.16 -1.75
C ALA A 77 -8.68 10.53 -0.27
N PHE A 78 -8.44 9.59 0.64
CA PHE A 78 -8.54 9.79 2.08
C PHE A 78 -7.17 9.98 2.72
N LYS A 79 -6.97 11.07 3.46
CA LYS A 79 -5.73 11.31 4.19
C LYS A 79 -5.59 10.31 5.33
N SER A 80 -4.48 9.57 5.37
CA SER A 80 -4.15 8.73 6.53
C SER A 80 -3.94 9.63 7.75
N ILE A 81 -4.90 9.63 8.69
CA ILE A 81 -4.76 10.32 9.96
C ILE A 81 -3.98 9.42 10.90
N ASN A 82 -2.82 9.89 11.35
CA ASN A 82 -2.08 9.22 12.40
C ASN A 82 -2.88 9.32 13.71
N ASN A 83 -3.21 8.18 14.30
CA ASN A 83 -3.93 8.13 15.58
C ASN A 83 -3.00 7.68 16.71
N GLU A 84 -3.43 7.85 17.96
CA GLU A 84 -2.61 7.51 19.14
C GLU A 84 -2.18 6.04 19.16
N ALA A 85 -3.04 5.13 18.69
CA ALA A 85 -2.72 3.70 18.62
C ALA A 85 -1.60 3.41 17.60
N MET A 86 -1.62 4.07 16.44
CA MET A 86 -0.58 3.97 15.42
C MET A 86 0.75 4.54 15.91
N GLU A 87 0.71 5.67 16.63
CA GLU A 87 1.91 6.27 17.20
C GLU A 87 2.55 5.36 18.24
N ARG A 88 1.73 4.87 19.18
CA ARG A 88 2.18 3.89 20.18
C ARG A 88 2.74 2.63 19.54
N GLY A 89 2.12 2.15 18.45
CA GLY A 89 2.60 1.01 17.69
C GLY A 89 4.03 1.21 17.16
N ARG A 90 4.31 2.37 16.55
CA ARG A 90 5.64 2.70 16.03
C ARG A 90 6.71 2.82 17.11
N ILE A 91 6.36 3.41 18.25
CA ILE A 91 7.28 3.56 19.39
C ILE A 91 7.68 2.17 19.91
N LEU A 92 6.68 1.28 20.10
CA LEU A 92 6.90 -0.01 20.75
C LEU A 92 7.39 -1.11 19.80
N GLU A 93 7.22 -0.97 18.48
CA GLU A 93 7.61 -2.00 17.51
C GLU A 93 9.08 -2.43 17.69
N LYS A 94 9.97 -1.46 17.88
CA LYS A 94 11.41 -1.74 18.08
C LYS A 94 11.68 -2.55 19.34
N GLU A 95 11.01 -2.22 20.44
CA GLU A 95 11.16 -2.92 21.73
C GLU A 95 10.64 -4.37 21.62
N VAL A 96 9.49 -4.54 20.95
CA VAL A 96 8.89 -5.86 20.75
C VAL A 96 9.77 -6.75 19.86
N VAL A 97 10.32 -6.21 18.77
CA VAL A 97 11.23 -6.96 17.89
C VAL A 97 12.47 -7.42 18.66
N GLN A 98 13.09 -6.52 19.44
CA GLN A 98 14.24 -6.86 20.28
C GLN A 98 13.92 -7.96 21.29
N GLU A 99 12.73 -7.95 21.88
CA GLU A 99 12.32 -8.99 22.82
C GLU A 99 12.08 -10.35 22.13
N LEU A 100 11.54 -10.33 20.90
CA LEU A 100 11.36 -11.55 20.11
C LEU A 100 12.68 -12.17 19.66
N GLU A 101 13.69 -11.35 19.33
CA GLU A 101 15.02 -11.81 18.90
C GLU A 101 15.88 -12.40 20.03
N LYS A 102 15.53 -12.16 21.30
CA LYS A 102 16.22 -12.77 22.45
C LYS A 102 15.88 -14.25 22.65
N LYS A 103 14.82 -14.74 21.99
CA LYS A 103 14.40 -16.15 22.00
C LYS A 103 15.02 -16.91 20.84
#